data_AF-A0A947WA16-F1
#
_entry.id   AF-A0A947WA16-F1
#
_cell.length_a   1.000
_cell.length_b   1.000
_cell.length_c   1.000
_cell.angle_alpha   90.00
_cell.angle_beta   90.00
_cell.angle_gamma   90.00
#
_symmetry.space_group_name_H-M   'P 1'
#
loop_
_entity.id
_entity.type
_entity.pdbx_description
1 polymer ?
#
loop_
_entity_poly.entity_id
_entity_poly.type
_entity_poly.pdbx_seq_one_letter_code
_entity_poly.pdbx_strand_id
1 'polypeptide(L)'
;MQKTKFLTIYPSFENLEVVKKTLPSVIEETKKNDAKLIVHDSSIKNKEEKWNWLQELNKNNDFFLILSNNISMAHARNMCLQLGQELYAPEYICMIEDDHGFKEGLIQNITKAMQKYYGEISPNGLRYGLFSACTKHLHAKKLLKLKDGNSYPDKKSIPIGIGGSNSCFRCAPTSHWNNVLKGYDTDEYLISTFQTKNLNFRNYNKGFTTMFIQEGKYTYDIEAIGRGMTTNESLKLWDETYTASDHRSIFLHKDISTKQFKKITNNIKENISLVQKIFKKITKNEEKIKK
;
A
#
# COMPACT_ATOMS: atom_id res chain seq x y z
N MET A 1 -23.07 -15.80 -4.48
CA MET A 1 -22.65 -14.74 -3.55
C MET A 1 -22.94 -13.40 -4.19
N GLN A 2 -23.67 -12.51 -3.51
CA GLN A 2 -23.85 -11.14 -3.99
C GLN A 2 -22.49 -10.42 -3.91
N LYS A 3 -22.01 -9.89 -5.04
CA LYS A 3 -20.72 -9.19 -5.08
C LYS A 3 -20.82 -7.88 -4.31
N THR A 4 -19.90 -7.67 -3.38
CA THR A 4 -19.75 -6.39 -2.71
C THR A 4 -19.13 -5.39 -3.67
N LYS A 5 -19.67 -4.16 -3.74
CA LYS A 5 -19.06 -3.14 -4.60
C LYS A 5 -17.78 -2.58 -3.99
N PHE A 6 -17.82 -2.24 -2.71
CA PHE A 6 -16.73 -1.55 -2.02
C PHE A 6 -16.44 -2.19 -0.67
N LEU A 7 -15.16 -2.47 -0.41
CA LEU A 7 -14.67 -2.92 0.89
C LEU A 7 -13.71 -1.88 1.47
N THR A 8 -13.94 -1.48 2.71
CA THR A 8 -12.98 -0.71 3.51
C THR A 8 -12.26 -1.63 4.49
N ILE A 9 -10.94 -1.47 4.59
CA ILE A 9 -10.09 -2.12 5.59
C ILE A 9 -9.54 -1.03 6.51
N TYR A 10 -9.88 -1.14 7.78
CA TYR A 10 -9.55 -0.21 8.86
C TYR A 10 -8.70 -0.93 9.93
N PRO A 11 -7.38 -0.99 9.77
CA PRO A 11 -6.47 -1.47 10.80
C PRO A 11 -6.17 -0.35 11.80
N SER A 12 -6.06 -0.68 13.09
CA SER A 12 -5.83 0.30 14.14
C SER A 12 -4.86 -0.19 15.22
N PHE A 13 -4.17 0.73 15.88
CA PHE A 13 -3.18 0.42 16.93
C PHE A 13 -3.14 1.52 18.01
N GLU A 14 -3.31 1.11 19.26
CA GLU A 14 -3.19 1.86 20.53
C GLU A 14 -4.19 2.99 20.75
N ASN A 15 -4.35 3.90 19.78
CA ASN A 15 -4.95 5.21 20.04
C ASN A 15 -6.49 5.18 20.00
N LEU A 16 -7.09 4.66 21.06
CA LEU A 16 -8.55 4.55 21.21
C LEU A 16 -9.27 5.90 21.00
N GLU A 17 -8.71 7.00 21.50
CA GLU A 17 -9.34 8.33 21.38
C GLU A 17 -9.38 8.86 19.94
N VAL A 18 -8.38 8.51 19.13
CA VAL A 18 -8.42 8.82 17.69
C VAL A 18 -9.44 7.91 17.00
N VAL A 19 -9.43 6.61 17.28
CA VAL A 19 -10.40 5.65 16.70
C VAL A 19 -11.85 6.02 17.02
N LYS A 20 -12.13 6.49 18.24
CA LYS A 20 -13.45 7.01 18.65
C LYS A 20 -13.94 8.17 17.78
N LYS A 21 -13.04 8.94 17.17
CA LYS A 21 -13.38 10.09 16.30
C LYS A 21 -13.49 9.72 14.83
N THR A 22 -12.77 8.71 14.37
CA THR A 22 -12.62 8.38 12.94
C THR A 22 -13.50 7.22 12.53
N LEU A 23 -13.48 6.10 13.25
CA LEU A 23 -14.20 4.87 12.89
C LEU A 23 -15.72 5.06 12.74
N PRO A 24 -16.44 5.83 13.59
CA PRO A 24 -17.88 6.02 13.41
C PRO A 24 -18.27 6.59 12.04
N SER A 25 -17.49 7.54 11.53
CA SER A 25 -17.73 8.12 10.20
C SER A 25 -17.55 7.11 9.06
N VAL A 26 -16.57 6.21 9.21
CA VAL A 26 -16.30 5.14 8.26
C VAL A 26 -17.45 4.14 8.25
N ILE A 27 -17.97 3.77 9.44
CA ILE A 27 -19.14 2.89 9.58
C ILE A 27 -20.36 3.52 8.91
N GLU A 28 -20.66 4.79 9.20
CA GLU A 28 -21.83 5.48 8.65
C GLU A 28 -21.81 5.51 7.11
N GLU A 29 -20.69 5.96 6.53
CA GLU A 29 -20.54 6.03 5.08
C GLU A 29 -20.56 4.63 4.45
N THR A 30 -19.99 3.62 5.12
CA THR A 30 -20.05 2.21 4.66
C THR A 30 -21.49 1.73 4.57
N LYS A 31 -22.30 1.95 5.62
CA LYS A 31 -23.73 1.56 5.65
C LYS A 31 -24.53 2.24 4.56
N LYS A 32 -24.37 3.56 4.41
CA LYS A 32 -25.07 4.37 3.40
C LYS A 32 -24.86 3.86 1.96
N ASN A 33 -23.75 3.17 1.70
CA ASN A 33 -23.36 2.71 0.37
C ASN A 33 -23.49 1.18 0.17
N ASP A 34 -24.11 0.45 1.11
CA ASP A 34 -24.15 -1.04 1.11
C ASP A 34 -22.75 -1.66 0.88
N ALA A 35 -21.74 -1.01 1.47
CA ALA A 35 -20.36 -1.45 1.41
C ALA A 35 -20.06 -2.42 2.57
N LYS A 36 -18.86 -3.02 2.55
CA LYS A 36 -18.37 -3.86 3.65
C LYS A 36 -17.18 -3.18 4.34
N LEU A 37 -17.03 -3.48 5.61
CA LEU A 37 -15.96 -2.94 6.45
C LEU A 37 -15.33 -4.08 7.25
N ILE A 38 -14.01 -4.14 7.23
CA ILE A 38 -13.21 -4.94 8.15
C ILE A 38 -12.50 -3.96 9.08
N VAL A 39 -12.68 -4.15 10.38
CA VAL A 39 -11.94 -3.43 11.42
C VAL A 39 -10.98 -4.40 12.08
N HIS A 40 -9.70 -4.04 12.10
CA HIS A 40 -8.66 -4.80 12.77
C HIS A 40 -8.02 -3.98 13.89
N ASP A 41 -7.74 -4.64 15.01
CA ASP A 41 -6.97 -4.05 16.11
C ASP A 41 -5.90 -5.03 16.62
N SER A 42 -4.67 -4.51 16.74
CA SER A 42 -3.52 -5.21 17.33
C SER A 42 -2.91 -4.48 18.53
N SER A 43 -3.72 -3.66 19.22
CA SER A 43 -3.27 -2.82 20.34
C SER A 43 -2.73 -3.65 21.51
N ILE A 44 -1.75 -3.09 22.22
CA ILE A 44 -1.16 -3.71 23.41
C ILE A 44 -1.56 -2.92 24.65
N LYS A 45 -1.38 -1.59 24.62
CA LYS A 45 -1.79 -0.71 25.72
C LYS A 45 -3.29 -0.53 25.68
N ASN A 46 -3.92 -0.61 26.85
CA ASN A 46 -5.37 -0.51 27.03
C ASN A 46 -6.16 -1.43 26.08
N LYS A 47 -5.58 -2.59 25.76
CA LYS A 47 -6.12 -3.58 24.84
C LYS A 47 -7.56 -3.96 25.21
N GLU A 48 -7.79 -4.32 26.47
CA GLU A 48 -9.12 -4.70 26.96
C GLU A 48 -10.14 -3.57 26.80
N GLU A 49 -9.77 -2.33 27.16
CA GLU A 49 -10.65 -1.17 27.02
C GLU A 49 -11.05 -0.94 25.55
N LYS A 50 -10.06 -0.94 24.64
CA LYS A 50 -10.32 -0.73 23.22
C LYS A 50 -11.11 -1.89 22.60
N TRP A 51 -10.83 -3.12 23.00
CA TRP A 51 -11.55 -4.31 22.55
C TRP A 51 -13.01 -4.28 22.97
N ASN A 52 -13.28 -4.01 24.25
CA ASN A 52 -14.63 -3.85 24.76
C ASN A 52 -15.37 -2.76 23.99
N TRP A 53 -14.74 -1.60 23.80
CA TRP A 53 -15.34 -0.51 23.03
C TRP A 53 -15.66 -0.91 21.57
N LEU A 54 -14.76 -1.62 20.88
CA LEU A 54 -14.98 -2.09 19.51
C LEU A 54 -16.11 -3.12 19.43
N GLN A 55 -16.20 -4.05 20.39
CA GLN A 55 -17.28 -5.03 20.47
C GLN A 55 -18.63 -4.36 20.72
N GLU A 56 -18.67 -3.40 21.65
CA GLU A 56 -19.85 -2.61 21.95
C GLU A 56 -20.32 -1.79 20.74
N LEU A 57 -19.38 -1.19 20.01
CA LEU A 57 -19.66 -0.47 18.77
C LEU A 57 -20.19 -1.41 17.67
N ASN A 58 -19.74 -2.66 17.63
CA ASN A 58 -20.13 -3.67 16.64
C ASN A 58 -21.33 -4.54 17.07
N LYS A 59 -22.14 -4.14 18.05
CA LYS A 59 -23.29 -4.93 18.52
C LYS A 59 -24.28 -5.34 17.43
N ASN A 60 -24.39 -4.53 16.38
CA ASN A 60 -25.29 -4.77 15.25
C ASN A 60 -24.61 -5.53 14.08
N ASN A 61 -23.37 -5.99 14.26
CA ASN A 61 -22.55 -6.64 13.22
C ASN A 61 -22.39 -5.76 11.97
N ASP A 62 -22.17 -4.46 12.18
CA ASP A 62 -22.01 -3.47 11.12
C ASP A 62 -20.69 -3.62 10.34
N PHE A 63 -19.72 -4.29 10.96
CA PHE A 63 -18.43 -4.61 10.35
C PHE A 63 -17.89 -5.95 10.84
N PHE A 64 -16.92 -6.49 10.11
CA PHE A 64 -16.19 -7.68 10.53
C PHE A 64 -15.03 -7.26 11.43
N LEU A 65 -15.07 -7.63 12.71
CA LEU A 65 -14.07 -7.27 13.70
C LEU A 65 -13.01 -8.37 13.83
N ILE A 66 -11.74 -7.99 13.73
CA ILE A 66 -10.59 -8.87 13.97
C ILE A 66 -9.77 -8.30 15.11
N LEU A 67 -9.59 -9.10 16.16
CA LEU A 67 -8.74 -8.78 17.29
C LEU A 67 -7.54 -9.73 17.27
N SER A 68 -6.32 -9.18 17.28
CA SER A 68 -5.11 -9.99 17.25
C SER A 68 -4.11 -9.58 18.33
N ASN A 69 -3.09 -10.41 18.54
CA ASN A 69 -1.88 -9.96 19.21
C ASN A 69 -1.14 -8.92 18.35
N ASN A 70 -0.12 -8.28 18.92
CA ASN A 70 0.67 -7.27 18.22
C ASN A 70 1.26 -7.85 16.92
N ILE A 71 0.82 -7.30 15.81
CA ILE A 71 1.34 -7.56 14.48
C ILE A 71 1.55 -6.21 13.79
N SER A 72 2.48 -6.17 12.84
CA SER A 72 2.69 -4.97 12.04
C SER A 72 1.40 -4.57 11.32
N MET A 73 1.19 -3.26 11.16
CA MET A 73 0.09 -2.71 10.34
C MET A 73 0.07 -3.28 8.93
N ALA A 74 1.25 -3.63 8.45
CA ALA A 74 1.43 -4.33 7.20
C ALA A 74 0.76 -5.70 7.27
N HIS A 75 1.20 -6.63 8.14
CA HIS A 75 0.58 -7.95 8.28
C HIS A 75 -0.94 -7.89 8.50
N ALA A 76 -1.40 -6.95 9.33
CA ALA A 76 -2.82 -6.68 9.53
C ALA A 76 -3.57 -6.44 8.21
N ARG A 77 -3.05 -5.55 7.37
CA ARG A 77 -3.66 -5.21 6.07
C ARG A 77 -3.67 -6.39 5.11
N ASN A 78 -2.61 -7.20 5.03
CA ASN A 78 -2.62 -8.38 4.13
C ASN A 78 -3.61 -9.44 4.58
N MET A 79 -3.62 -9.73 5.88
CA MET A 79 -4.60 -10.65 6.44
C MET A 79 -6.02 -10.16 6.12
N CYS A 80 -6.32 -8.89 6.36
CA CYS A 80 -7.63 -8.30 6.05
C CYS A 80 -7.93 -8.27 4.55
N LEU A 81 -6.91 -8.07 3.69
CA LEU A 81 -7.05 -8.06 2.25
C LEU A 81 -7.46 -9.44 1.73
N GLN A 82 -6.72 -10.49 2.11
CA GLN A 82 -7.00 -11.86 1.71
C GLN A 82 -8.37 -12.30 2.24
N LEU A 83 -8.61 -12.09 3.53
CA LEU A 83 -9.89 -12.43 4.15
C LEU A 83 -11.07 -11.68 3.51
N GLY A 84 -10.93 -10.37 3.29
CA GLY A 84 -11.98 -9.56 2.70
C GLY A 84 -12.29 -9.94 1.25
N GLN A 85 -11.28 -10.38 0.48
CA GLN A 85 -11.49 -10.91 -0.86
C GLN A 85 -12.28 -12.21 -0.84
N GLU A 86 -11.97 -13.12 0.07
CA GLU A 86 -12.69 -14.38 0.23
C GLU A 86 -14.12 -14.19 0.73
N LEU A 87 -14.31 -13.35 1.76
CA LEU A 87 -15.63 -13.12 2.37
C LEU A 87 -16.58 -12.33 1.47
N TYR A 88 -16.08 -11.31 0.77
CA TYR A 88 -16.93 -10.31 0.14
C TYR A 88 -16.82 -10.22 -1.38
N ALA A 89 -15.77 -10.82 -1.97
CA ALA A 89 -15.43 -10.70 -3.38
C ALA A 89 -15.61 -9.26 -3.92
N PRO A 90 -14.97 -8.25 -3.28
CA PRO A 90 -15.26 -6.85 -3.56
C PRO A 90 -14.75 -6.45 -4.94
N GLU A 91 -15.41 -5.49 -5.59
CA GLU A 91 -14.93 -4.87 -6.84
C GLU A 91 -13.79 -3.87 -6.57
N TYR A 92 -13.97 -3.06 -5.52
CA TYR A 92 -13.01 -2.06 -5.06
C TYR A 92 -12.66 -2.28 -3.59
N ILE A 93 -11.39 -2.05 -3.27
CA ILE A 93 -10.88 -2.15 -1.90
C ILE A 93 -10.20 -0.84 -1.54
N CYS A 94 -10.52 -0.33 -0.35
CA CYS A 94 -9.89 0.81 0.25
C CYS A 94 -9.22 0.44 1.57
N MET A 95 -7.98 0.89 1.74
CA MET A 95 -7.22 0.80 2.98
C MET A 95 -7.02 2.20 3.53
N ILE A 96 -7.34 2.39 4.81
CA ILE A 96 -7.17 3.66 5.51
C ILE A 96 -6.40 3.47 6.81
N GLU A 97 -5.77 4.51 7.31
CA GLU A 97 -5.19 4.53 8.67
C GLU A 97 -6.24 4.98 9.69
N ASP A 98 -6.00 4.62 10.95
CA ASP A 98 -6.96 4.83 12.03
C ASP A 98 -7.10 6.28 12.47
N ASP A 99 -6.23 7.15 11.97
CA ASP A 99 -6.30 8.60 12.09
C ASP A 99 -7.09 9.27 10.96
N HIS A 100 -7.66 8.52 10.00
CA HIS A 100 -8.49 9.04 8.92
C HIS A 100 -9.96 8.63 9.06
N GLY A 101 -10.85 9.59 8.81
CA GLY A 101 -12.29 9.39 8.74
C GLY A 101 -12.90 9.80 7.40
N PHE A 102 -14.13 9.36 7.17
CA PHE A 102 -14.87 9.61 5.94
C PHE A 102 -15.81 10.80 6.11
N LYS A 103 -15.88 11.67 5.12
CA LYS A 103 -16.99 12.62 4.99
C LYS A 103 -18.01 12.05 4.02
N GLU A 104 -19.24 12.54 4.15
CA GLU A 104 -20.36 12.10 3.34
C GLU A 104 -20.05 12.15 1.84
N GLY A 105 -20.38 11.05 1.16
CA GLY A 105 -20.23 10.91 -0.29
C GLY A 105 -18.85 10.45 -0.74
N LEU A 106 -17.92 10.17 0.19
CA LEU A 106 -16.59 9.68 -0.16
C LEU A 106 -16.64 8.39 -1.00
N ILE A 107 -17.34 7.35 -0.52
CA ILE A 107 -17.35 6.03 -1.18
C ILE A 107 -17.94 6.17 -2.58
N GLN A 108 -19.03 6.93 -2.72
CA GLN A 108 -19.65 7.19 -4.01
C GLN A 108 -18.68 7.89 -4.99
N ASN A 109 -18.00 8.95 -4.55
CA ASN A 109 -17.11 9.73 -5.40
C ASN A 109 -15.85 8.96 -5.80
N ILE A 110 -15.20 8.25 -4.88
CA ILE A 110 -14.00 7.48 -5.20
C ILE A 110 -14.33 6.28 -6.10
N THR A 111 -15.51 5.66 -5.92
CA THR A 111 -15.97 4.59 -6.80
C THR A 111 -16.24 5.10 -8.21
N LYS A 112 -16.91 6.24 -8.36
CA LYS A 112 -17.11 6.90 -9.67
C LYS A 112 -15.79 7.23 -10.34
N ALA A 113 -14.80 7.71 -9.58
CA ALA A 113 -13.48 8.00 -10.11
C ALA A 113 -12.74 6.73 -10.56
N MET A 114 -12.78 5.65 -9.78
CA MET A 114 -12.20 4.36 -10.17
C MET A 114 -12.85 3.81 -11.43
N GLN A 115 -14.17 3.86 -11.54
CA GLN A 115 -14.91 3.43 -12.73
C GLN A 115 -14.53 4.23 -13.98
N LYS A 116 -14.34 5.54 -13.82
CA LYS A 116 -14.05 6.45 -14.95
C LYS A 116 -12.60 6.42 -15.39
N TYR A 117 -11.65 6.30 -14.45
CA TYR A 117 -10.26 6.60 -14.73
C TYR A 117 -9.31 5.41 -14.60
N TYR A 118 -9.69 4.32 -13.94
CA TYR A 118 -8.77 3.20 -13.76
C TYR A 118 -8.26 2.67 -15.11
N GLY A 119 -6.93 2.64 -15.28
CA GLY A 119 -6.29 2.23 -16.53
C GLY A 119 -6.16 3.33 -17.59
N GLU A 120 -6.89 4.43 -17.45
CA GLU A 120 -6.82 5.57 -18.38
C GLU A 120 -5.48 6.30 -18.26
N ILE A 121 -4.96 6.76 -19.40
CA ILE A 121 -3.69 7.50 -19.46
C ILE A 121 -3.92 8.90 -18.90
N SER A 122 -3.25 9.20 -17.80
CA SER A 122 -3.22 10.54 -17.21
C SER A 122 -2.36 11.49 -18.05
N PRO A 123 -2.53 12.81 -17.89
CA PRO A 123 -1.69 13.78 -18.60
C PRO A 123 -0.21 13.74 -18.22
N ASN A 124 0.19 13.02 -17.16
CA ASN A 124 1.60 12.79 -16.83
C ASN A 124 2.22 11.62 -17.63
N GLY A 125 1.44 10.93 -18.45
CA GLY A 125 1.87 9.82 -19.32
C GLY A 125 1.76 8.43 -18.69
N LEU A 126 1.38 8.33 -17.41
CA LEU A 126 1.11 7.06 -16.73
C LEU A 126 -0.39 6.81 -16.60
N ARG A 127 -0.79 5.55 -16.38
CA ARG A 127 -2.20 5.16 -16.20
C ARG A 127 -2.67 5.38 -14.76
N TYR A 128 -3.93 5.70 -14.50
CA TYR A 128 -4.40 5.73 -13.12
C TYR A 128 -4.54 4.32 -12.55
N GLY A 129 -3.91 4.06 -11.40
CA GLY A 129 -3.92 2.75 -10.73
C GLY A 129 -4.40 2.82 -9.29
N LEU A 130 -3.96 3.85 -8.56
CA LEU A 130 -4.33 4.13 -7.19
C LEU A 130 -5.18 5.39 -7.10
N PHE A 131 -6.07 5.42 -6.11
CA PHE A 131 -6.97 6.52 -5.84
C PHE A 131 -6.85 6.88 -4.36
N SER A 132 -6.70 8.16 -4.06
CA SER A 132 -6.61 8.64 -2.67
C SER A 132 -7.48 9.85 -2.47
N ALA A 133 -8.02 10.00 -1.28
CA ALA A 133 -8.71 11.22 -0.85
C ALA A 133 -7.96 11.90 0.31
N CYS A 134 -6.70 11.54 0.55
CA CYS A 134 -5.80 12.28 1.44
C CYS A 134 -4.81 13.10 0.62
N THR A 135 -4.72 14.41 0.90
CA THR A 135 -3.78 15.33 0.27
C THR A 135 -2.73 15.91 1.24
N LYS A 136 -2.74 15.51 2.52
CA LYS A 136 -1.80 16.04 3.52
C LYS A 136 -0.44 15.35 3.51
N HIS A 137 -0.42 14.03 3.43
CA HIS A 137 0.80 13.23 3.61
C HIS A 137 1.52 12.89 2.29
N LEU A 138 1.46 13.78 1.29
CA LEU A 138 1.96 13.51 -0.06
C LEU A 138 3.40 13.97 -0.29
N HIS A 139 4.14 13.18 -1.07
CA HIS A 139 5.50 13.50 -1.51
C HIS A 139 5.55 14.18 -2.89
N ALA A 140 4.40 14.40 -3.54
CA ALA A 140 4.36 15.09 -4.83
C ALA A 140 4.73 16.56 -4.67
N LYS A 141 5.52 17.10 -5.58
CA LYS A 141 5.87 18.53 -5.56
C LYS A 141 4.66 19.41 -5.85
N LYS A 142 3.76 18.92 -6.71
CA LYS A 142 2.60 19.64 -7.19
C LYS A 142 1.53 18.66 -7.68
N LEU A 143 0.28 18.94 -7.33
CA LEU A 143 -0.89 18.33 -7.93
C LEU A 143 -1.46 19.25 -9.02
N LEU A 144 -1.84 18.67 -10.14
CA LEU A 144 -2.49 19.35 -11.26
C LEU A 144 -3.95 18.93 -11.31
N LYS A 145 -4.86 19.91 -11.43
CA LYS A 145 -6.31 19.66 -11.40
C LYS A 145 -6.84 19.26 -12.77
N LEU A 146 -7.78 18.33 -12.77
CA LEU A 146 -8.66 17.98 -13.88
C LEU A 146 -9.91 18.85 -13.83
N LYS A 147 -10.68 18.86 -14.93
CA LYS A 147 -11.90 19.66 -15.06
C LYS A 147 -12.98 19.29 -14.03
N ASP A 148 -13.00 18.05 -13.56
CA ASP A 148 -13.97 17.54 -12.59
C ASP A 148 -13.52 17.69 -11.12
N GLY A 149 -12.44 18.45 -10.89
CA GLY A 149 -11.91 18.74 -9.56
C GLY A 149 -10.99 17.67 -8.98
N ASN A 150 -10.88 16.49 -9.62
CA ASN A 150 -9.84 15.52 -9.28
C ASN A 150 -8.46 16.05 -9.65
N SER A 151 -7.41 15.48 -9.09
CA SER A 151 -6.05 15.90 -9.39
C SER A 151 -5.08 14.73 -9.53
N TYR A 152 -3.92 15.01 -10.13
CA TYR A 152 -2.86 14.04 -10.35
C TYR A 152 -1.50 14.69 -10.17
N PRO A 153 -0.45 13.92 -9.84
CA PRO A 153 0.90 14.45 -9.70
C PRO A 153 1.48 15.00 -11.00
N ASP A 154 2.14 16.15 -10.92
CA ASP A 154 2.97 16.68 -12.01
C ASP A 154 4.06 15.67 -12.39
N LYS A 155 4.30 15.48 -13.70
CA LYS A 155 5.35 14.60 -14.25
C LYS A 155 6.77 14.95 -13.80
N LYS A 156 6.98 16.18 -13.29
CA LYS A 156 8.25 16.65 -12.71
C LYS A 156 8.42 16.26 -11.24
N SER A 157 7.41 15.67 -10.61
CA SER A 157 7.51 15.14 -9.25
C SER A 157 8.49 13.96 -9.21
N ILE A 158 9.04 13.69 -8.04
CA ILE A 158 9.83 12.47 -7.81
C ILE A 158 8.92 11.24 -7.95
N PRO A 159 9.44 10.07 -8.36
CA PRO A 159 8.61 8.87 -8.58
C PRO A 159 7.67 8.51 -7.42
N ILE A 160 8.10 8.70 -6.17
CA ILE A 160 7.27 8.45 -4.96
C ILE A 160 6.06 9.38 -4.92
N GLY A 161 6.23 10.62 -5.37
CA GLY A 161 5.15 11.58 -5.48
C GLY A 161 4.25 11.35 -6.70
N ILE A 162 4.66 10.55 -7.68
CA ILE A 162 3.88 10.25 -8.89
C ILE A 162 3.03 8.99 -8.72
N GLY A 163 3.65 7.88 -8.30
CA GLY A 163 2.98 6.58 -8.20
C GLY A 163 2.86 6.03 -6.79
N GLY A 164 3.47 6.67 -5.79
CA GLY A 164 3.13 6.42 -4.40
C GLY A 164 1.78 7.06 -4.08
N SER A 165 0.87 6.31 -3.47
CA SER A 165 -0.20 6.92 -2.67
C SER A 165 0.35 7.22 -1.28
N ASN A 166 -0.42 7.89 -0.40
CA ASN A 166 -0.05 8.01 1.01
C ASN A 166 -0.47 6.75 1.78
N SER A 167 0.25 6.37 2.86
CA SER A 167 -0.04 5.15 3.64
C SER A 167 -1.40 5.23 4.31
N CYS A 168 -1.82 6.46 4.55
CA CYS A 168 -2.98 6.75 5.34
C CYS A 168 -4.31 6.58 4.59
N PHE A 169 -4.30 6.61 3.25
CA PHE A 169 -5.52 6.46 2.46
C PHE A 169 -5.25 6.04 1.03
N ARG A 170 -5.73 4.85 0.65
CA ARG A 170 -5.62 4.33 -0.72
C ARG A 170 -6.76 3.39 -1.08
N CYS A 171 -7.37 3.61 -2.22
CA CYS A 171 -8.31 2.68 -2.81
C CYS A 171 -7.87 2.30 -4.23
N ALA A 172 -8.21 1.08 -4.64
CA ALA A 172 -7.99 0.59 -6.00
C ALA A 172 -8.97 -0.56 -6.29
N PRO A 173 -9.17 -0.91 -7.58
CA PRO A 173 -9.85 -2.15 -7.94
C PRO A 173 -9.16 -3.37 -7.35
N THR A 174 -9.92 -4.39 -6.98
CA THR A 174 -9.39 -5.66 -6.44
C THR A 174 -8.39 -6.32 -7.39
N SER A 175 -8.61 -6.21 -8.70
CA SER A 175 -7.68 -6.70 -9.72
C SER A 175 -6.33 -5.97 -9.69
N HIS A 176 -6.30 -4.70 -9.30
CA HIS A 176 -5.06 -3.93 -9.15
C HIS A 176 -4.26 -4.43 -7.95
N TRP A 177 -4.93 -4.63 -6.81
CA TRP A 177 -4.34 -5.23 -5.60
C TRP A 177 -3.70 -6.60 -5.90
N ASN A 178 -4.38 -7.43 -6.69
CA ASN A 178 -3.92 -8.80 -6.97
C ASN A 178 -2.86 -8.90 -8.06
N ASN A 179 -2.93 -8.08 -9.11
CA ASN A 179 -2.06 -8.25 -10.29
C ASN A 179 -0.88 -7.27 -10.31
N VAL A 180 -1.08 -6.06 -9.80
CA VAL A 180 -0.07 -4.99 -9.83
C VAL A 180 0.67 -4.97 -8.51
N LEU A 181 -0.07 -5.00 -7.41
CA LEU A 181 0.47 -4.95 -6.05
C LEU A 181 0.73 -6.34 -5.46
N LYS A 182 0.22 -7.39 -6.12
CA LYS A 182 0.43 -8.81 -5.82
C LYS A 182 -0.02 -9.28 -4.42
N GLY A 183 -0.86 -8.52 -3.71
CA GLY A 183 -1.28 -8.88 -2.35
C GLY A 183 -0.14 -9.13 -1.34
N TYR A 184 1.11 -8.85 -1.70
CA TYR A 184 2.32 -9.06 -0.89
C TYR A 184 2.84 -7.74 -0.31
N ASP A 185 1.96 -6.74 -0.20
CA ASP A 185 2.36 -5.35 0.02
C ASP A 185 2.53 -5.03 1.51
N THR A 186 3.21 -5.90 2.26
CA THR A 186 3.26 -5.80 3.74
C THR A 186 4.60 -5.77 4.38
N ASP A 187 5.51 -5.06 3.73
CA ASP A 187 6.32 -4.13 4.51
C ASP A 187 6.51 -2.81 3.78
N GLU A 188 6.27 -2.78 2.47
CA GLU A 188 7.15 -1.95 1.68
C GLU A 188 6.47 -0.96 0.75
N TYR A 189 5.16 -0.75 0.91
CA TYR A 189 4.56 0.41 0.28
C TYR A 189 4.87 1.69 1.06
N LEU A 190 4.64 1.83 2.38
CA LEU A 190 4.68 3.19 2.97
C LEU A 190 4.96 3.25 4.48
N ILE A 191 5.90 2.44 4.96
CA ILE A 191 6.82 2.91 6.02
C ILE A 191 8.01 3.57 5.27
N SER A 192 8.78 4.46 5.94
CA SER A 192 9.96 5.17 5.40
C SER A 192 10.64 4.45 4.22
N THR A 193 10.98 5.17 3.14
CA THR A 193 11.72 4.65 1.96
C THR A 193 12.94 3.80 2.31
N PHE A 194 13.52 4.01 3.50
CA PHE A 194 14.66 3.26 4.02
C PHE A 194 14.29 1.86 4.58
N GLN A 195 13.09 1.70 5.11
CA GLN A 195 12.62 0.44 5.70
C GLN A 195 12.06 -0.51 4.64
N THR A 196 11.83 0.00 3.43
CA THR A 196 10.97 -0.63 2.41
C THR A 196 11.65 -0.86 1.07
N LYS A 197 12.99 -0.72 1.02
CA LYS A 197 13.85 -0.96 -0.15
C LYS A 197 13.26 -0.51 -1.51
N ASN A 198 12.42 0.53 -1.55
CA ASN A 198 11.75 1.06 -2.74
C ASN A 198 10.60 0.22 -3.36
N LEU A 199 9.97 -0.73 -2.65
CA LEU A 199 8.80 -1.45 -3.20
C LEU A 199 7.55 -0.55 -3.32
N ASN A 200 7.57 0.61 -2.68
CA ASN A 200 6.62 1.71 -2.82
C ASN A 200 6.50 2.29 -4.23
N PHE A 201 7.37 1.84 -5.14
CA PHE A 201 7.31 2.15 -6.55
C PHE A 201 6.60 1.11 -7.41
N ARG A 202 6.05 0.00 -6.88
CA ARG A 202 5.43 -1.02 -7.76
C ARG A 202 4.33 -0.45 -8.66
N ASN A 203 3.44 0.41 -8.15
CA ASN A 203 2.44 1.10 -8.99
C ASN A 203 3.13 1.91 -10.10
N TYR A 204 4.09 2.75 -9.73
CA TYR A 204 4.89 3.56 -10.68
C TYR A 204 5.61 2.71 -11.73
N ASN A 205 6.35 1.69 -11.30
CA ASN A 205 7.14 0.78 -12.14
C ASN A 205 6.27 -0.08 -13.08
N LYS A 206 4.99 -0.26 -12.76
CA LYS A 206 4.00 -0.91 -13.62
C LYS A 206 3.29 0.08 -14.57
N GLY A 207 3.76 1.32 -14.61
CA GLY A 207 3.28 2.36 -15.51
C GLY A 207 2.00 3.02 -14.99
N PHE A 208 1.82 3.10 -13.68
CA PHE A 208 0.65 3.70 -13.05
C PHE A 208 0.98 4.90 -12.15
N THR A 209 0.02 5.79 -11.99
CA THR A 209 0.04 6.98 -11.12
C THR A 209 -1.13 6.95 -10.14
N THR A 210 -1.10 7.84 -9.16
CA THR A 210 -2.17 8.05 -8.18
C THR A 210 -3.08 9.20 -8.62
N MET A 211 -4.40 9.00 -8.53
CA MET A 211 -5.38 10.07 -8.62
C MET A 211 -5.81 10.53 -7.23
N PHE A 212 -5.94 11.83 -7.04
CA PHE A 212 -6.46 12.44 -5.82
C PHE A 212 -7.89 12.92 -6.03
N ILE A 213 -8.81 12.43 -5.21
CA ILE A 213 -10.24 12.69 -5.34
C ILE A 213 -10.58 14.04 -4.72
N GLN A 214 -11.06 14.97 -5.56
CA GLN A 214 -11.51 16.31 -5.16
C GLN A 214 -10.64 16.98 -4.08
N GLU A 215 -9.32 16.87 -4.24
CA GLU A 215 -8.30 17.44 -3.34
C GLU A 215 -8.45 17.07 -1.86
N GLY A 216 -9.08 15.93 -1.57
CA GLY A 216 -9.29 15.42 -0.23
C GLY A 216 -10.45 16.05 0.53
N LYS A 217 -11.36 16.74 -0.17
CA LYS A 217 -12.59 17.31 0.39
C LYS A 217 -13.41 16.29 1.20
N TYR A 218 -13.36 15.01 0.82
CA TYR A 218 -14.17 13.93 1.38
C TYR A 218 -13.50 13.13 2.50
N THR A 219 -12.33 13.55 2.99
CA THR A 219 -11.71 12.93 4.16
C THR A 219 -11.45 13.97 5.22
N TYR A 220 -11.25 13.49 6.43
CA TYR A 220 -10.60 14.24 7.48
C TYR A 220 -9.58 13.34 8.16
N ASP A 221 -8.58 13.97 8.73
CA ASP A 221 -7.54 13.36 9.53
C ASP A 221 -7.55 13.99 10.92
N ILE A 222 -7.24 13.19 11.92
CA ILE A 222 -6.94 13.66 13.25
C ILE A 222 -5.42 13.70 13.36
N GLU A 223 -4.85 14.90 13.54
CA GLU A 223 -3.42 15.02 13.75
C GLU A 223 -3.01 14.25 15.00
N ALA A 224 -2.26 13.17 14.79
CA ALA A 224 -1.71 12.34 15.81
C ALA A 224 -0.23 12.15 15.51
N ILE A 225 0.62 12.21 16.55
CA ILE A 225 2.03 11.91 16.38
C ILE A 225 2.15 10.46 15.94
N GLY A 226 2.50 10.26 14.67
CA GLY A 226 2.83 8.94 14.14
C GLY A 226 3.95 8.35 14.98
N ARG A 227 3.69 7.23 15.66
CA ARG A 227 4.70 6.54 16.48
C ARG A 227 5.80 5.84 15.65
N GLY A 228 5.73 5.97 14.33
CA GLY A 228 6.73 5.49 13.37
C GLY A 228 7.84 6.50 13.04
N MET A 229 8.03 7.57 13.82
CA MET A 229 9.24 8.38 13.68
C MET A 229 10.45 7.56 14.12
N THR A 230 11.18 7.04 13.15
CA THR A 230 12.59 6.71 13.34
C THR A 230 13.31 8.02 13.67
N THR A 231 13.66 8.23 14.94
CA THR A 231 14.65 9.24 15.29
C THR A 231 15.97 8.87 14.61
N ASN A 232 16.80 9.84 14.22
CA ASN A 232 18.12 9.57 13.62
C ASN A 232 18.98 8.61 14.49
N GLU A 233 18.72 8.57 15.79
CA GLU A 233 19.41 7.72 16.76
C GLU A 233 18.94 6.25 16.77
N SER A 234 17.75 5.98 16.23
CA SER A 234 17.19 4.62 16.06
C SER A 234 17.54 3.99 14.70
N LEU A 235 18.42 4.64 13.91
CA LEU A 235 19.02 4.12 12.69
C LEU A 235 19.99 2.97 13.01
N LYS A 236 19.48 1.82 13.48
CA LYS A 236 20.19 0.57 13.22
C LYS A 236 20.08 0.30 11.73
N LEU A 237 21.20 0.45 11.04
CA LEU A 237 21.39 -0.09 9.71
C LEU A 237 20.96 -1.55 9.75
N TRP A 238 19.92 -1.85 8.96
CA TRP A 238 19.75 -3.14 8.32
C TRP A 238 19.56 -4.34 9.27
N ASP A 239 18.32 -4.77 9.45
CA ASP A 239 18.05 -6.16 9.80
C ASP A 239 17.71 -6.92 8.52
N GLU A 240 18.66 -7.72 8.06
CA GLU A 240 18.58 -8.57 6.87
C GLU A 240 17.46 -9.61 6.97
N THR A 241 16.98 -9.86 8.19
CA THR A 241 15.98 -10.87 8.49
C THR A 241 14.55 -10.32 8.57
N TYR A 242 14.38 -8.99 8.62
CA TYR A 242 13.06 -8.36 8.83
C TYR A 242 12.21 -8.28 7.55
N THR A 243 12.84 -8.19 6.36
CA THR A 243 12.12 -8.07 5.08
C THR A 243 12.53 -9.19 4.13
N ALA A 244 11.66 -10.17 3.91
CA ALA A 244 11.81 -11.18 2.86
C ALA A 244 11.49 -10.56 1.48
N SER A 245 12.31 -9.62 1.03
CA SER A 245 12.16 -8.98 -0.29
C SER A 245 12.81 -9.82 -1.39
N ASP A 246 12.09 -9.95 -2.51
CA ASP A 246 12.57 -10.51 -3.77
C ASP A 246 13.73 -9.67 -4.33
N HIS A 247 14.91 -10.28 -4.44
CA HIS A 247 16.17 -9.71 -4.94
C HIS A 247 16.07 -9.03 -6.31
N ARG A 248 14.99 -9.24 -7.08
CA ARG A 248 14.74 -8.59 -8.37
C ARG A 248 14.20 -7.16 -8.28
N SER A 249 13.86 -6.68 -7.07
CA SER A 249 13.18 -5.40 -6.87
C SER A 249 14.12 -4.22 -6.57
N ILE A 250 15.29 -4.18 -7.19
CA ILE A 250 16.27 -3.10 -6.99
C ILE A 250 15.85 -1.87 -7.79
N PHE A 251 15.61 -0.75 -7.09
CA PHE A 251 15.44 0.55 -7.71
C PHE A 251 16.75 1.03 -8.35
N LEU A 252 16.73 1.23 -9.67
CA LEU A 252 17.83 1.83 -10.41
C LEU A 252 17.59 3.34 -10.47
N HIS A 253 18.28 4.10 -9.62
CA HIS A 253 18.22 5.56 -9.64
C HIS A 253 18.68 6.11 -11.00
N LYS A 254 18.10 7.24 -11.42
CA LYS A 254 18.43 7.97 -12.66
C LYS A 254 19.88 8.50 -12.72
N ASP A 255 20.64 8.35 -11.63
CA ASP A 255 22.03 8.82 -11.48
C ASP A 255 23.01 7.69 -11.13
N ILE A 256 22.69 6.44 -11.46
CA ILE A 256 23.75 5.45 -11.60
C ILE A 256 24.57 5.91 -12.81
N SER A 257 25.63 6.65 -12.53
CA SER A 257 26.60 7.07 -13.54
C SER A 257 26.89 5.86 -14.43
N THR A 258 27.02 6.07 -15.73
CA THR A 258 27.26 5.01 -16.73
C THR A 258 28.42 4.08 -16.34
N LYS A 259 29.34 4.54 -15.46
CA LYS A 259 30.39 3.75 -14.80
C LYS A 259 29.89 2.71 -13.80
N GLN A 260 28.97 3.05 -12.89
CA GLN A 260 28.44 2.09 -11.92
C GLN A 260 27.54 1.04 -12.58
N PHE A 261 26.74 1.43 -13.58
CA PHE A 261 25.94 0.47 -14.34
C PHE A 261 26.84 -0.50 -15.11
N LYS A 262 27.90 0.00 -15.78
CA LYS A 262 28.93 -0.83 -16.42
C LYS A 262 29.57 -1.80 -15.44
N LYS A 263 29.94 -1.34 -14.23
CA LYS A 263 30.55 -2.18 -13.18
C LYS A 263 29.62 -3.32 -12.76
N ILE A 264 28.34 -3.04 -12.55
CA ILE A 264 27.33 -4.05 -12.19
C ILE A 264 27.14 -5.05 -13.34
N THR A 265 26.97 -4.58 -14.59
CA THR A 265 26.83 -5.47 -15.74
C THR A 265 28.08 -6.32 -16.00
N ASN A 266 29.28 -5.80 -15.74
CA ASN A 266 30.52 -6.56 -15.89
C ASN A 266 30.63 -7.65 -14.82
N ASN A 267 30.34 -7.34 -13.55
CA ASN A 267 30.30 -8.34 -12.49
C ASN A 267 29.28 -9.46 -12.78
N ILE A 268 28.11 -9.13 -13.32
CA ILE A 268 27.11 -10.13 -13.69
C ILE A 268 27.62 -11.01 -14.84
N LYS A 269 28.24 -10.43 -15.87
CA LYS A 269 28.83 -11.20 -16.99
C LYS A 269 29.96 -12.12 -16.53
N GLU A 270 30.82 -11.66 -15.63
CA GLU A 270 31.92 -12.46 -15.07
C GLU A 270 31.39 -13.65 -14.26
N ASN A 271 30.36 -13.43 -13.43
CA ASN A 271 29.74 -14.50 -12.65
C ASN A 271 29.02 -15.52 -13.54
N ILE A 272 28.32 -15.10 -14.59
CA ILE A 272 27.71 -16.02 -15.57
C ILE A 272 28.78 -16.85 -16.27
N SER A 273 29.89 -16.24 -16.68
CA SER A 273 31.02 -16.93 -17.30
C SER A 273 31.65 -17.96 -16.36
N LEU A 274 31.79 -17.62 -15.06
CA LEU A 274 32.30 -18.53 -14.05
C LEU A 274 31.38 -19.75 -13.86
N VAL A 275 30.06 -19.52 -13.75
CA VAL A 275 29.07 -20.60 -13.64
C VAL A 275 29.09 -21.51 -14.87
N GLN A 276 29.19 -20.95 -16.07
CA GLN A 276 29.31 -21.73 -17.31
C GLN A 276 30.58 -22.59 -17.36
N LYS A 277 31.72 -22.07 -16.87
CA LYS A 277 32.97 -22.83 -16.77
C LYS A 277 32.85 -23.98 -15.77
N ILE A 278 32.22 -23.74 -14.63
CA ILE A 278 31.96 -24.78 -13.62
C ILE A 278 31.08 -25.89 -14.21
N PHE A 279 29.99 -25.53 -14.88
CA PHE A 279 29.10 -26.49 -15.54
C PHE A 279 29.82 -27.34 -16.60
N LYS A 280 30.67 -26.74 -17.43
CA LYS A 280 31.50 -27.47 -18.42
C LYS A 280 32.51 -28.42 -17.77
N LYS A 281 33.03 -28.07 -16.60
CA LYS A 281 33.98 -28.92 -15.86
C LYS A 281 33.28 -30.11 -15.20
N ILE A 282 32.08 -29.89 -14.65
CA ILE A 282 31.25 -30.94 -14.06
C ILE A 282 30.85 -31.96 -15.15
N THR A 283 30.29 -31.49 -16.27
CA THR A 283 29.89 -32.37 -17.38
C THR A 283 31.04 -33.20 -17.96
N LYS A 284 32.23 -32.62 -18.13
CA LYS A 284 33.42 -33.37 -18.57
C LYS A 284 33.89 -34.42 -17.57
N ASN A 285 33.72 -34.18 -16.27
CA ASN A 285 34.07 -35.16 -15.24
C ASN A 285 33.04 -36.30 -15.19
N GLU A 286 31.75 -36.01 -15.38
CA GLU A 286 30.72 -37.05 -15.48
C GLU A 286 30.93 -37.97 -16.69
N GLU A 287 31.34 -37.41 -17.84
CA GLU A 287 31.70 -38.20 -19.03
C GLU A 287 32.93 -39.09 -18.82
N LYS A 288 33.86 -38.69 -17.93
CA LYS A 288 35.02 -39.51 -17.54
C LYS A 288 34.69 -40.60 -16.54
N ILE A 289 33.66 -40.41 -15.70
CA ILE A 289 33.21 -41.41 -14.73
C ILE A 289 32.32 -42.47 -15.40
N LYS A 290 31.68 -42.13 -16.53
CA LYS A 290 30.86 -43.05 -17.33
C LYS A 290 31.65 -43.85 -18.39
N LYS A 291 32.96 -43.65 -18.51
CA LYS A 291 33.87 -44.44 -19.37
C LYS A 291 34.76 -45.31 -18.49
#